data_AF-A0A8D1NHQ6-F1
#
_entry.id   AF-A0A8D1NHQ6-F1
#
_cell.length_a   1.000
_cell.length_b   1.000
_cell.length_c   1.000
_cell.angle_alpha   90.00
_cell.angle_beta   90.00
_cell.angle_gamma   90.00
#
_symmetry.space_group_name_H-M   'P 1'
#
loop_
_entity.id
_entity.type
_entity.pdbx_description
1 polymer ?
#
loop_
_entity_poly.entity_id
_entity_poly.type
_entity_poly.pdbx_seq_one_letter_code
_entity_poly.pdbx_strand_id
1 'polypeptide(L)'
;MRAAPRPPRPWGWPKPSFVSYVRPEEIHTNEKEVTEKEVTLHLLPGEQLLCEASTVLKCVQEDSCQRGIYGRLVCTDFKISFLGDDESALDNDETQFKNKVVGENDITLHCVDQIYGVFDEKKKTLFGQLKKYPETLIIHCKDLRVFHFCLRYTKEEEVKRIVSGIIHHTQAPKLLKRLFLFSYATAAQNNTATDRKNHAVMFDTLQDWCWELERTKGNMKYKAVSVNEGYKVCERLPAYFVVPTPLPEEDVPRFQGHGIPIWCWSCHNGCALLKMSALPKEQDDGILQIQKNFLDGIYKIIHRPPYEIVKTEDLSSNFLSLQEIQTAYSKFKQLFLIDNSTEFWDTDIKWFSLLESSSWLDIIRRCLKKAIEIIECLEAQNMNILLLEENASDLCCLVSSLVQVMMDPHCRTRFGFQSLVQKEWIMGGHCFLDRCNHLRQSDKEEVPVFLLFLDCVWQLVHQHPPAFEFTETYLTVLSDSLYIPIFSTFFFNSPHQKDTNMGRESQDTQGKPLNLLTVWDWSVQFEPKAQTLLKNPLYVEKPKLDKGQRKGTHLKVRHACLGTHFPS
;
A
#
# COMPACT_ATOMS: atom_id res chain seq x y z
N MET A 1 42.56 19.38 -49.25
CA MET A 1 43.34 18.16 -49.59
C MET A 1 44.30 17.86 -48.44
N ARG A 2 44.24 16.65 -47.86
CA ARG A 2 45.10 16.01 -46.83
C ARG A 2 45.16 16.73 -45.45
N ALA A 3 44.44 16.27 -44.42
CA ALA A 3 44.60 15.07 -43.58
C ALA A 3 45.69 15.24 -42.49
N ALA A 4 45.25 15.33 -41.23
CA ALA A 4 46.03 15.47 -40.00
C ALA A 4 46.33 14.11 -39.33
N PRO A 5 47.44 13.94 -38.58
CA PRO A 5 47.72 12.75 -37.79
C PRO A 5 47.55 12.92 -36.26
N ARG A 6 46.82 11.94 -35.70
CA ARG A 6 46.69 11.32 -34.35
C ARG A 6 47.27 11.95 -33.06
N PRO A 7 46.56 11.81 -31.91
CA PRO A 7 47.02 12.18 -30.56
C PRO A 7 47.83 11.06 -29.83
N PRO A 8 48.57 11.39 -28.75
CA PRO A 8 49.46 10.46 -28.02
C PRO A 8 48.77 9.68 -26.89
N ARG A 9 49.40 8.55 -26.50
CA ARG A 9 49.01 7.61 -25.43
C ARG A 9 49.51 8.01 -24.02
N PRO A 10 48.94 7.45 -22.94
CA PRO A 10 48.87 8.08 -21.61
C PRO A 10 50.03 7.76 -20.66
N TRP A 11 50.19 8.63 -19.67
CA TRP A 11 51.17 8.62 -18.59
C TRP A 11 50.95 7.44 -17.62
N GLY A 12 52.05 6.75 -17.29
CA GLY A 12 52.07 5.62 -16.35
C GLY A 12 52.02 6.05 -14.88
N TRP A 13 51.38 5.21 -14.07
CA TRP A 13 51.25 5.35 -12.61
C TRP A 13 52.54 4.90 -11.90
N PRO A 14 52.90 5.50 -10.74
CA PRO A 14 54.05 5.06 -9.95
C PRO A 14 53.75 3.76 -9.16
N LYS A 15 54.77 2.90 -9.02
CA LYS A 15 54.74 1.64 -8.26
C LYS A 15 54.49 1.89 -6.75
N PRO A 16 53.66 1.09 -6.06
CA PRO A 16 53.59 1.11 -4.60
C PRO A 16 54.83 0.43 -3.99
N SER A 17 55.51 1.14 -3.10
CA SER A 17 56.57 0.63 -2.25
C SER A 17 55.99 0.20 -0.90
N PHE A 18 55.63 -1.08 -0.79
CA PHE A 18 55.45 -1.73 0.51
C PHE A 18 56.00 -3.16 0.44
N VAL A 19 56.97 -3.46 1.29
CA VAL A 19 57.59 -4.78 1.44
C VAL A 19 57.23 -5.28 2.84
N SER A 20 56.41 -6.33 2.93
CA SER A 20 56.11 -7.01 4.19
C SER A 20 57.31 -7.88 4.60
N TYR A 21 57.76 -7.75 5.86
CA TYR A 21 58.96 -8.43 6.40
C TYR A 21 58.66 -9.74 7.13
N VAL A 22 57.52 -10.39 6.86
CA VAL A 22 57.19 -11.70 7.48
C VAL A 22 57.38 -12.81 6.45
N ARG A 23 58.28 -13.77 6.74
CA ARG A 23 58.51 -14.94 5.88
C ARG A 23 57.40 -15.99 6.08
N PRO A 24 57.02 -16.78 5.05
CA PRO A 24 55.84 -17.67 5.08
C PRO A 24 55.93 -18.91 6.01
N GLU A 25 56.91 -18.99 6.90
CA GLU A 25 57.26 -20.23 7.62
C GLU A 25 56.93 -20.20 9.12
N GLU A 26 56.29 -19.13 9.64
CA GLU A 26 55.98 -18.99 11.07
C GLU A 26 54.48 -18.87 11.42
N ILE A 27 53.58 -19.38 10.58
CA ILE A 27 52.16 -19.55 10.99
C ILE A 27 51.95 -21.02 11.38
N HIS A 28 52.24 -21.33 12.64
CA HIS A 28 51.85 -22.59 13.25
C HIS A 28 50.32 -22.69 13.32
N THR A 29 49.80 -23.74 12.71
CA THR A 29 48.42 -24.23 12.78
C THR A 29 48.01 -24.50 14.23
N ASN A 30 47.16 -23.64 14.79
CA ASN A 30 46.25 -24.03 15.85
C ASN A 30 44.91 -24.35 15.20
N GLU A 31 44.65 -25.64 15.00
CA GLU A 31 43.33 -26.19 14.76
C GLU A 31 42.42 -25.80 15.93
N LYS A 32 41.69 -24.69 15.78
CA LYS A 32 40.44 -24.49 16.50
C LYS A 32 39.35 -24.85 15.52
N GLU A 33 38.61 -25.90 15.83
CA GLU A 33 37.32 -26.20 15.21
C GLU A 33 36.52 -24.89 15.12
N VAL A 34 36.39 -24.37 13.91
CA VAL A 34 35.41 -23.34 13.60
C VAL A 34 34.10 -24.09 13.60
N THR A 35 33.38 -24.06 14.72
CA THR A 35 31.95 -24.36 14.71
C THR A 35 31.31 -23.31 13.82
N GLU A 36 31.07 -23.65 12.55
CA GLU A 36 30.22 -22.91 11.63
C GLU A 36 28.88 -22.68 12.34
N LYS A 37 28.63 -21.44 12.79
CA LYS A 37 27.29 -21.06 13.21
C LYS A 37 26.47 -20.92 11.94
N GLU A 38 25.79 -22.00 11.58
CA GLU A 38 24.87 -22.08 10.46
C GLU A 38 23.93 -20.86 10.49
N VAL A 39 23.92 -20.02 9.45
CA VAL A 39 22.98 -18.89 9.33
C VAL A 39 21.57 -19.49 9.23
N THR A 40 20.86 -19.50 10.36
CA THR A 40 19.56 -20.18 10.49
C THR A 40 18.46 -19.36 9.82
N LEU A 41 17.78 -19.98 8.85
CA LEU A 41 16.56 -19.46 8.23
C LEU A 41 15.48 -19.24 9.30
N HIS A 42 15.04 -18.00 9.49
CA HIS A 42 13.93 -17.70 10.39
C HIS A 42 12.58 -17.88 9.66
N LEU A 43 11.87 -18.94 10.01
CA LEU A 43 10.53 -19.26 9.52
C LEU A 43 9.44 -18.73 10.46
N LEU A 44 8.43 -18.09 9.91
CA LEU A 44 7.23 -17.69 10.62
C LEU A 44 6.34 -18.91 10.94
N PRO A 45 5.44 -18.81 11.94
CA PRO A 45 4.43 -19.84 12.19
C PRO A 45 3.66 -20.20 10.92
N GLY A 46 3.68 -21.49 10.55
CA GLY A 46 3.01 -22.00 9.36
C GLY A 46 3.81 -21.88 8.06
N GLU A 47 4.97 -21.21 8.06
CA GLU A 47 5.85 -21.07 6.90
C GLU A 47 6.57 -22.38 6.58
N GLN A 48 6.59 -22.74 5.29
CA GLN A 48 7.17 -23.99 4.80
C GLN A 48 8.23 -23.72 3.74
N LEU A 49 9.38 -24.39 3.88
CA LEU A 49 10.44 -24.42 2.88
C LEU A 49 9.97 -25.18 1.63
N LEU A 50 10.05 -24.55 0.46
CA LEU A 50 9.65 -25.16 -0.82
C LEU A 50 10.86 -25.60 -1.63
N CYS A 51 11.84 -24.71 -1.80
CA CYS A 51 13.09 -25.02 -2.48
C CYS A 51 14.23 -24.13 -2.01
N GLU A 52 15.45 -24.63 -2.18
CA GLU A 52 16.68 -23.91 -1.89
C GLU A 52 17.75 -24.21 -2.95
N ALA A 53 18.69 -23.29 -3.08
CA ALA A 53 19.88 -23.39 -3.90
C ALA A 53 21.07 -22.79 -3.14
N SER A 54 22.17 -23.52 -3.08
CA SER A 54 23.40 -23.10 -2.41
C SER A 54 24.39 -22.50 -3.41
N THR A 55 25.42 -21.80 -2.91
CA THR A 55 26.48 -21.22 -3.76
C THR A 55 25.93 -20.19 -4.76
N VAL A 56 24.87 -19.49 -4.37
CA VAL A 56 24.28 -18.40 -5.15
C VAL A 56 25.03 -17.11 -4.82
N LEU A 57 25.41 -16.36 -5.85
CA LEU A 57 26.08 -15.06 -5.68
C LEU A 57 25.04 -13.95 -5.81
N LYS A 58 24.73 -13.23 -4.73
CA LYS A 58 23.95 -11.99 -4.79
C LYS A 58 24.87 -10.86 -5.25
N CYS A 59 24.63 -10.34 -6.45
CA CYS A 59 25.44 -9.25 -7.01
C CYS A 59 25.06 -7.92 -6.34
N VAL A 60 26.08 -7.12 -5.98
CA VAL A 60 25.89 -5.73 -5.55
C VAL A 60 25.94 -4.84 -6.79
N GLN A 61 25.03 -3.87 -6.91
CA GLN A 61 24.91 -2.97 -8.07
C GLN A 61 25.99 -1.86 -8.13
N GLU A 62 27.13 -2.02 -7.45
CA GLU A 62 28.22 -1.04 -7.48
C GLU A 62 29.35 -1.47 -8.42
N ASP A 63 29.54 -0.68 -9.48
CA ASP A 63 30.71 -0.60 -10.38
C ASP A 63 31.35 -1.90 -10.87
N SER A 64 31.09 -2.29 -12.14
CA SER A 64 31.93 -3.04 -13.12
C SER A 64 32.75 -4.29 -12.71
N CYS A 65 32.84 -4.58 -11.41
CA CYS A 65 33.43 -5.74 -10.78
C CYS A 65 32.26 -6.56 -10.27
N GLN A 66 32.27 -7.85 -10.57
CA GLN A 66 31.35 -8.81 -9.96
C GLN A 66 31.70 -8.99 -8.47
N ARG A 67 31.47 -7.94 -7.66
CA ARG A 67 31.47 -8.05 -6.21
C ARG A 67 30.06 -8.45 -5.79
N GLY A 68 29.99 -9.52 -5.03
CA GLY A 68 28.75 -10.06 -4.53
C GLY A 68 29.02 -10.92 -3.32
N ILE A 69 27.96 -11.22 -2.59
CA ILE A 69 28.02 -12.07 -1.41
C ILE A 69 27.56 -13.46 -1.85
N TYR A 70 28.37 -14.49 -1.56
CA TYR A 70 27.95 -15.87 -1.73
C TYR A 70 27.02 -16.27 -0.59
N GLY A 71 26.10 -17.16 -0.90
CA GLY A 71 25.19 -17.65 0.11
C GLY A 71 24.17 -18.62 -0.45
N ARG A 72 23.09 -18.78 0.31
CA ARG A 72 21.97 -19.67 -0.01
C ARG A 72 20.73 -18.86 -0.36
N LEU A 73 20.13 -19.18 -1.50
CA LEU A 73 18.84 -18.64 -1.91
C LEU A 73 17.74 -19.64 -1.53
N VAL A 74 16.77 -19.17 -0.76
CA VAL A 74 15.68 -19.98 -0.21
C VAL A 74 14.34 -19.43 -0.69
N CYS A 75 13.41 -20.31 -1.06
CA CYS A 75 12.03 -19.97 -1.40
C CYS A 75 11.09 -20.76 -0.49
N THR A 76 10.25 -20.04 0.25
CA THR A 76 9.19 -20.57 1.11
C THR A 76 7.82 -20.24 0.50
N ASP A 77 6.74 -20.69 1.14
CA ASP A 77 5.36 -20.32 0.76
C ASP A 77 4.99 -18.88 1.15
N PHE A 78 5.89 -18.16 1.83
CA PHE A 78 5.75 -16.77 2.24
C PHE A 78 6.70 -15.81 1.51
N LYS A 79 7.99 -16.16 1.39
CA LYS A 79 9.05 -15.27 0.91
C LYS A 79 10.19 -16.00 0.17
N ILE A 80 10.97 -15.21 -0.57
CA ILE A 80 12.28 -15.55 -1.09
C ILE A 80 13.29 -14.87 -0.16
N SER A 81 14.22 -15.62 0.39
CA SER A 81 15.24 -15.14 1.33
C SER A 81 16.63 -15.47 0.82
N PHE A 82 17.54 -14.51 0.87
CA PHE A 82 18.96 -14.73 0.60
C PHE A 82 19.75 -14.67 1.90
N LEU A 83 20.39 -15.79 2.25
CA LEU A 83 21.23 -15.95 3.43
C LEU A 83 22.69 -15.88 2.98
N GLY A 84 23.36 -14.75 3.23
CA GLY A 84 24.77 -14.57 2.86
C GLY A 84 25.72 -15.23 3.85
N ASP A 85 26.89 -15.66 3.36
CA ASP A 85 27.94 -16.34 4.14
C ASP A 85 28.80 -15.36 4.97
N ASP A 86 28.64 -14.04 4.79
CA ASP A 86 29.44 -13.01 5.47
C ASP A 86 28.92 -12.71 6.89
N GLU A 87 29.74 -13.03 7.90
CA GLU A 87 29.51 -12.73 9.32
C GLU A 87 29.61 -11.23 9.69
N SER A 88 29.95 -10.35 8.74
CA SER A 88 30.21 -8.92 9.01
C SER A 88 28.95 -8.06 9.23
N ALA A 89 27.75 -8.59 8.97
CA ALA A 89 26.50 -7.85 9.16
C ALA A 89 25.91 -7.96 10.58
N LEU A 90 26.53 -8.74 11.48
CA LEU A 90 25.96 -9.02 12.80
C LEU A 90 26.26 -7.98 13.88
N ASP A 91 27.19 -7.03 13.69
CA ASP A 91 27.70 -6.19 14.80
C ASP A 91 27.83 -4.67 14.52
N ASN A 92 27.07 -4.09 13.58
CA ASN A 92 26.84 -2.63 13.61
C ASN A 92 25.55 -2.33 14.38
N ASP A 93 25.69 -2.22 15.70
CA ASP A 93 24.67 -1.95 16.73
C ASP A 93 24.07 -0.51 16.65
N GLU A 94 24.03 0.10 15.46
CA GLU A 94 23.45 1.42 15.23
C GLU A 94 21.99 1.29 14.81
N THR A 95 21.05 1.36 15.75
CA THR A 95 19.67 1.87 15.58
C THR A 95 18.96 1.57 14.24
N GLN A 96 19.12 0.39 13.65
CA GLN A 96 18.55 0.09 12.35
C GLN A 96 17.04 -0.11 12.50
N PHE A 97 16.26 0.64 11.72
CA PHE A 97 14.83 0.42 11.56
C PHE A 97 14.60 -0.94 10.88
N LYS A 98 14.53 -2.01 11.69
CA LYS A 98 14.39 -3.40 11.23
C LYS A 98 12.96 -3.88 11.36
N ASN A 99 12.45 -4.50 10.30
CA ASN A 99 11.18 -5.22 10.33
C ASN A 99 11.42 -6.66 10.85
N LYS A 100 10.60 -7.11 11.80
CA LYS A 100 10.68 -8.44 12.44
C LYS A 100 10.20 -9.58 11.53
N VAL A 101 9.34 -9.25 10.56
CA VAL A 101 8.65 -10.22 9.70
C VAL A 101 9.44 -10.45 8.41
N VAL A 102 9.96 -9.37 7.82
CA VAL A 102 10.64 -9.37 6.52
C VAL A 102 12.01 -8.72 6.69
N GLY A 103 13.09 -9.49 6.49
CA GLY A 103 14.46 -8.97 6.52
C GLY A 103 14.83 -8.15 5.28
N GLU A 104 16.00 -7.51 5.31
CA GLU A 104 16.52 -6.70 4.20
C GLU A 104 16.69 -7.50 2.90
N ASN A 105 17.12 -8.76 3.03
CA ASN A 105 17.31 -9.71 1.94
C ASN A 105 16.08 -10.57 1.63
N ASP A 106 14.94 -10.27 2.27
CA ASP A 106 13.69 -10.99 2.08
C ASP A 106 12.78 -10.27 1.09
N ILE A 107 12.13 -11.07 0.24
CA ILE A 107 11.14 -10.63 -0.75
C ILE A 107 9.89 -11.47 -0.53
N THR A 108 8.79 -10.88 -0.07
CA THR A 108 7.54 -11.64 0.03
C THR A 108 7.08 -12.07 -1.36
N LEU A 109 6.44 -13.24 -1.48
CA LEU A 109 5.99 -13.73 -2.80
C LEU A 109 4.99 -12.78 -3.49
N HIS A 110 4.25 -11.97 -2.71
CA HIS A 110 3.30 -10.99 -3.23
C HIS A 110 3.96 -9.67 -3.65
N CYS A 111 5.19 -9.41 -3.20
CA CYS A 111 5.98 -8.26 -3.61
C CYS A 111 6.75 -8.50 -4.91
N VAL A 112 6.98 -9.75 -5.34
CA VAL A 112 7.62 -10.03 -6.64
C VAL A 112 6.79 -9.45 -7.78
N ASP A 113 7.30 -8.52 -8.56
CA ASP A 113 6.58 -7.92 -9.69
C ASP A 113 6.84 -8.70 -10.97
N GLN A 114 8.09 -8.72 -11.43
CA GLN A 114 8.52 -9.40 -12.65
C GLN A 114 9.83 -10.15 -12.42
N ILE A 115 10.00 -11.25 -13.16
CA ILE A 115 11.19 -12.09 -13.07
C ILE A 115 11.85 -12.15 -14.45
N TYR A 116 13.15 -11.92 -14.48
CA TYR A 116 13.96 -12.01 -15.68
C TYR A 116 15.10 -13.00 -15.51
N GLY A 117 15.49 -13.62 -16.62
CA GLY A 117 16.65 -14.46 -16.74
C GLY A 117 17.59 -13.90 -17.79
N VAL A 118 18.88 -13.87 -17.49
CA VAL A 118 19.92 -13.52 -18.46
C VAL A 118 20.49 -14.82 -19.06
N PHE A 119 20.41 -14.92 -20.37
CA PHE A 119 20.93 -16.04 -21.17
C PHE A 119 21.90 -15.48 -22.19
N ASP A 120 23.17 -15.91 -22.18
CA ASP A 120 24.19 -15.42 -23.12
C ASP A 120 24.15 -13.88 -23.24
N GLU A 121 24.16 -13.19 -22.09
CA GLU A 121 24.07 -11.71 -21.95
C GLU A 121 22.73 -11.06 -22.36
N LYS A 122 21.73 -11.83 -22.77
CA LYS A 122 20.40 -11.31 -23.13
C LYS A 122 19.38 -11.49 -22.01
N LYS A 123 18.85 -10.37 -21.50
CA LYS A 123 17.74 -10.33 -20.54
C LYS A 123 16.42 -10.74 -21.21
N LYS A 124 15.70 -11.69 -20.60
CA LYS A 124 14.36 -12.16 -21.04
C LYS A 124 13.45 -12.35 -19.85
N THR A 125 12.16 -12.06 -20.01
CA THR A 125 11.16 -12.37 -18.98
C THR A 125 11.01 -13.89 -18.83
N LEU A 126 10.92 -14.35 -17.58
CA LEU A 126 10.69 -15.76 -17.27
C LEU A 126 9.22 -15.97 -16.93
N PHE A 127 8.62 -17.00 -17.54
CA PHE A 127 7.25 -17.41 -17.29
C PHE A 127 7.07 -18.90 -17.55
N GLY A 128 6.22 -19.54 -16.74
CA GLY A 128 5.84 -20.94 -16.89
C GLY A 128 7.02 -21.92 -16.83
N GLN A 129 6.91 -23.02 -17.58
CA GLN A 129 7.92 -24.06 -17.59
C GLN A 129 9.08 -23.71 -18.53
N LEU A 130 10.29 -23.63 -17.98
CA LEU A 130 11.50 -23.28 -18.72
C LEU A 130 12.17 -24.50 -19.35
N LYS A 131 12.63 -24.35 -20.60
CA LYS A 131 13.46 -25.35 -21.31
C LYS A 131 14.95 -25.21 -21.03
N LYS A 132 15.39 -23.98 -20.76
CA LYS A 132 16.76 -23.61 -20.39
C LYS A 132 16.69 -22.70 -19.17
N TYR A 133 17.68 -22.81 -18.30
CA TYR A 133 17.76 -22.02 -17.07
C TYR A 133 18.79 -20.89 -17.23
N PRO A 134 18.52 -19.72 -16.61
CA PRO A 134 19.37 -18.55 -16.78
C PRO A 134 20.65 -18.65 -15.94
N GLU A 135 21.69 -17.96 -16.40
CA GLU A 135 22.93 -17.79 -15.61
C GLU A 135 22.75 -16.75 -14.50
N THR A 136 21.89 -15.76 -14.73
CA THR A 136 21.54 -14.72 -13.75
C THR A 136 20.03 -14.59 -13.67
N LEU A 137 19.49 -14.67 -12.46
CA LEU A 137 18.10 -14.41 -12.13
C LEU A 137 17.97 -12.98 -11.60
N ILE A 138 17.05 -12.20 -12.18
CA ILE A 138 16.76 -10.83 -11.76
C ILE A 138 15.30 -10.78 -11.30
N ILE A 139 15.08 -10.33 -10.08
CA ILE A 139 13.74 -10.19 -9.49
C ILE A 139 13.45 -8.70 -9.29
N HIS A 140 12.49 -8.18 -10.03
CA HIS A 140 11.94 -6.84 -9.82
C HIS A 140 10.80 -6.94 -8.81
N CYS A 141 10.77 -6.05 -7.84
CA CYS A 141 9.78 -6.04 -6.77
C CYS A 141 8.81 -4.85 -6.91
N LYS A 142 7.60 -4.99 -6.36
CA LYS A 142 6.56 -3.96 -6.36
C LYS A 142 6.92 -2.76 -5.49
N ASP A 143 7.82 -2.96 -4.53
CA ASP A 143 8.45 -1.94 -3.68
C ASP A 143 9.67 -1.25 -4.35
N LEU A 144 9.84 -1.43 -5.66
CA LEU A 144 10.92 -0.86 -6.49
C LEU A 144 12.33 -1.42 -6.21
N ARG A 145 12.48 -2.43 -5.34
CA ARG A 145 13.77 -3.11 -5.17
C ARG A 145 14.05 -4.08 -6.32
N VAL A 146 15.34 -4.19 -6.69
CA VAL A 146 15.81 -5.13 -7.72
C VAL A 146 16.89 -6.03 -7.12
N PHE A 147 16.71 -7.34 -7.27
CA PHE A 147 17.66 -8.34 -6.79
C PHE A 147 18.29 -9.08 -7.96
N HIS A 148 19.63 -9.14 -7.97
CA HIS A 148 20.43 -9.86 -8.97
C HIS A 148 21.11 -11.06 -8.33
N PHE A 149 20.75 -12.27 -8.78
CA PHE A 149 21.34 -13.52 -8.32
C PHE A 149 22.06 -14.21 -9.47
N CYS A 150 23.38 -14.34 -9.38
CA CYS A 150 24.19 -15.12 -10.29
C CYS A 150 24.18 -16.60 -9.85
N LEU A 151 23.76 -17.47 -10.77
CA LEU A 151 23.52 -18.90 -10.58
C LEU A 151 24.59 -19.76 -11.27
N ARG A 152 25.63 -19.15 -11.88
CA ARG A 152 26.70 -19.86 -12.60
C ARG A 152 27.47 -20.87 -11.73
N TYR A 153 27.53 -20.63 -10.43
CA TYR A 153 28.26 -21.45 -9.47
C TYR A 153 27.38 -22.48 -8.75
N THR A 154 26.06 -22.42 -8.98
CA THR A 154 25.08 -23.32 -8.37
C THR A 154 24.92 -24.58 -9.23
N LYS A 155 24.67 -25.72 -8.58
CA LYS A 155 24.41 -26.99 -9.29
C LYS A 155 23.16 -26.88 -10.18
N GLU A 156 23.23 -27.41 -11.39
CA GLU A 156 22.16 -27.29 -12.40
C GLU A 156 20.78 -27.77 -11.89
N GLU A 157 20.74 -28.87 -11.13
CA GLU A 157 19.49 -29.39 -10.54
C GLU A 157 18.90 -28.46 -9.46
N GLU A 158 19.74 -27.75 -8.71
CA GLU A 158 19.30 -26.75 -7.74
C GLU A 158 18.79 -25.50 -8.44
N VAL A 159 19.49 -25.03 -9.47
CA VAL A 159 19.04 -23.91 -10.34
C VAL A 159 17.67 -24.20 -10.92
N LYS A 160 17.48 -25.41 -11.46
CA LYS A 160 16.21 -25.85 -12.02
C LYS A 160 15.07 -25.83 -10.99
N ARG A 161 15.32 -26.32 -9.77
CA ARG A 161 14.32 -26.32 -8.68
C ARG A 161 14.01 -24.92 -8.18
N ILE A 162 15.02 -24.09 -7.90
CA ILE A 162 14.81 -22.77 -7.30
C ILE A 162 14.11 -21.83 -8.28
N VAL A 163 14.56 -21.77 -9.54
CA VAL A 163 13.96 -20.90 -10.57
C VAL A 163 12.54 -21.36 -10.89
N SER A 164 12.30 -22.65 -11.10
CA SER A 164 10.95 -23.16 -11.37
C SER A 164 10.02 -22.97 -10.18
N GLY A 165 10.53 -23.17 -8.95
CA GLY A 165 9.77 -22.98 -7.71
C GLY A 165 9.35 -21.53 -7.53
N ILE A 166 10.30 -20.59 -7.66
CA ILE A 166 10.01 -19.15 -7.57
C ILE A 166 8.95 -18.76 -8.61
N ILE A 167 9.11 -19.14 -9.89
CA ILE A 167 8.14 -18.83 -10.95
C ILE A 167 6.76 -19.40 -10.61
N HIS A 168 6.69 -20.66 -10.19
CA HIS A 168 5.43 -21.32 -9.86
C HIS A 168 4.71 -20.61 -8.70
N HIS A 169 5.44 -20.24 -7.65
CA HIS A 169 4.84 -19.67 -6.44
C HIS A 169 4.59 -18.16 -6.50
N THR A 170 5.16 -17.42 -7.46
CA THR A 170 4.94 -15.96 -7.60
C THR A 170 4.07 -15.56 -8.79
N GLN A 171 4.12 -16.31 -9.90
CA GLN A 171 3.44 -15.95 -11.15
C GLN A 171 2.19 -16.79 -11.46
N ALA A 172 2.01 -17.97 -10.84
CA ALA A 172 0.82 -18.77 -11.07
C ALA A 172 -0.41 -18.17 -10.36
N PRO A 173 -1.60 -18.23 -10.98
CA PRO A 173 -2.84 -17.83 -10.32
C PRO A 173 -3.06 -18.59 -9.02
N LYS A 174 -3.41 -17.87 -7.95
CA LYS A 174 -3.62 -18.43 -6.61
C LYS A 174 -5.11 -18.44 -6.25
N LEU A 175 -5.50 -19.44 -5.46
CA LEU A 175 -6.77 -19.41 -4.75
C LEU A 175 -6.60 -18.58 -3.47
N LEU A 176 -7.62 -17.80 -3.12
CA LEU A 176 -7.62 -16.98 -1.90
C LEU A 176 -7.23 -17.79 -0.65
N LYS A 177 -7.81 -18.99 -0.49
CA LYS A 177 -7.52 -19.88 0.64
C LYS A 177 -6.08 -20.40 0.72
N ARG A 178 -5.28 -20.23 -0.34
CA ARG A 178 -3.85 -20.60 -0.38
C ARG A 178 -2.92 -19.44 -0.07
N LEU A 179 -3.47 -18.27 0.28
CA LEU A 179 -2.66 -17.17 0.79
C LEU A 179 -2.06 -17.54 2.14
N PHE A 180 -0.81 -17.14 2.36
CA PHE A 180 -0.05 -17.44 3.57
C PHE A 180 -0.75 -16.97 4.86
N LEU A 181 -1.58 -15.93 4.79
CA LEU A 181 -2.29 -15.36 5.95
C LEU A 181 -3.16 -16.40 6.68
N PHE A 182 -3.74 -17.36 5.95
CA PHE A 182 -4.57 -18.42 6.53
C PHE A 182 -3.71 -19.46 7.26
N SER A 183 -2.58 -19.85 6.66
CA SER A 183 -1.58 -20.73 7.29
C SER A 183 -1.03 -20.10 8.56
N TYR A 184 -0.65 -18.82 8.48
CA TYR A 184 -0.14 -18.06 9.61
C TYR A 184 -1.16 -17.96 10.74
N ALA A 185 -2.40 -17.56 10.44
CA ALA A 185 -3.45 -17.43 11.45
C ALA A 185 -3.80 -18.77 12.12
N THR A 186 -3.72 -19.88 11.38
CA THR A 186 -3.93 -21.23 11.93
C THR A 186 -2.79 -21.64 12.86
N ALA A 187 -1.54 -21.30 12.53
CA ALA A 187 -0.36 -21.67 13.32
C ALA A 187 -0.10 -20.73 14.51
N ALA A 188 -0.44 -19.45 14.41
CA ALA A 188 -0.11 -18.41 15.38
C ALA A 188 -1.17 -18.20 16.48
N GLN A 189 -2.13 -19.12 16.65
CA GLN A 189 -3.30 -19.02 17.56
C GLN A 189 -2.99 -18.75 19.05
N ASN A 190 -1.71 -18.80 19.45
CA ASN A 190 -1.26 -18.61 20.84
C ASN A 190 -0.77 -17.18 21.17
N ASN A 191 -0.68 -16.26 20.20
CA ASN A 191 -0.31 -14.87 20.48
C ASN A 191 -1.55 -14.09 20.92
N THR A 192 -1.73 -13.98 22.24
CA THR A 192 -2.81 -13.23 22.89
C THR A 192 -2.76 -11.76 22.50
N ALA A 193 -3.92 -11.24 22.08
CA ALA A 193 -4.14 -9.84 21.77
C ALA A 193 -3.60 -8.91 22.87
N THR A 194 -2.69 -8.02 22.50
CA THR A 194 -2.22 -6.90 23.30
C THR A 194 -3.38 -5.94 23.62
N ASP A 195 -3.27 -5.30 24.79
CA ASP A 195 -4.31 -4.54 25.49
C ASP A 195 -5.07 -3.54 24.57
N ARG A 196 -6.40 -3.63 24.50
CA ARG A 196 -7.29 -2.89 23.56
C ARG A 196 -7.34 -1.36 23.77
N LYS A 197 -6.54 -0.80 24.66
CA LYS A 197 -6.60 0.62 25.04
C LYS A 197 -5.80 1.46 24.06
N ASN A 198 -6.51 2.07 23.09
CA ASN A 198 -6.04 3.00 22.04
C ASN A 198 -5.68 2.37 20.69
N HIS A 199 -6.66 1.75 20.03
CA HIS A 199 -6.55 1.33 18.63
C HIS A 199 -7.42 2.20 17.71
N ALA A 200 -7.10 2.18 16.42
CA ALA A 200 -7.94 2.76 15.37
C ALA A 200 -9.38 2.22 15.44
N VAL A 201 -10.34 3.06 15.05
CA VAL A 201 -11.74 2.65 14.93
C VAL A 201 -11.87 1.73 13.73
N MET A 202 -12.38 0.52 13.94
CA MET A 202 -12.41 -0.53 12.90
C MET A 202 -13.62 -0.44 11.97
N PHE A 203 -14.68 0.28 12.39
CA PHE A 203 -15.95 0.42 11.65
C PHE A 203 -16.70 -0.89 11.40
N ASP A 204 -16.37 -1.93 12.19
CA ASP A 204 -17.00 -3.25 12.12
C ASP A 204 -18.35 -3.27 12.86
N THR A 205 -18.62 -2.28 13.74
CA THR A 205 -19.86 -2.22 14.52
C THR A 205 -20.65 -0.94 14.25
N LEU A 206 -21.98 -0.98 14.43
CA LEU A 206 -22.82 0.21 14.32
C LEU A 206 -22.37 1.35 15.26
N GLN A 207 -21.85 1.01 16.44
CA GLN A 207 -21.40 1.98 17.42
C GLN A 207 -20.19 2.80 16.95
N ASP A 208 -19.27 2.17 16.20
CA ASP A 208 -18.11 2.83 15.61
C ASP A 208 -18.54 3.98 14.68
N TRP A 209 -19.54 3.73 13.83
CA TRP A 209 -20.12 4.72 12.93
C TRP A 209 -20.82 5.84 13.70
N CYS A 210 -21.55 5.52 14.77
CA CYS A 210 -22.18 6.51 15.64
C CYS A 210 -21.16 7.42 16.31
N TRP A 211 -20.05 6.88 16.84
CA TRP A 211 -18.99 7.68 17.46
C TRP A 211 -18.31 8.62 16.46
N GLU A 212 -18.07 8.16 15.23
CA GLU A 212 -17.48 8.99 14.19
C GLU A 212 -18.44 10.11 13.73
N LEU A 213 -19.75 9.82 13.68
CA LEU A 213 -20.78 10.83 13.47
C LEU A 213 -20.84 11.88 14.58
N GLU A 214 -20.73 11.46 15.84
CA GLU A 214 -20.71 12.37 16.99
C GLU A 214 -19.45 13.25 16.97
N ARG A 215 -18.28 12.68 16.64
CA ARG A 215 -17.00 13.39 16.53
C ARG A 215 -17.08 14.52 15.51
N THR A 216 -17.70 14.25 14.36
CA THR A 216 -17.85 15.21 13.25
C THR A 216 -19.12 16.06 13.35
N LYS A 217 -19.98 15.82 14.35
CA LYS A 217 -21.32 16.42 14.51
C LYS A 217 -22.27 16.13 13.33
N GLY A 218 -21.99 15.09 12.55
CA GLY A 218 -22.85 14.62 11.46
C GLY A 218 -24.17 14.02 11.96
N ASN A 219 -24.23 13.56 13.21
CA ASN A 219 -25.42 12.94 13.83
C ASN A 219 -26.69 13.82 13.85
N MET A 220 -26.56 15.12 13.58
CA MET A 220 -27.72 16.02 13.43
C MET A 220 -28.48 15.84 12.11
N LYS A 221 -27.79 15.36 11.06
CA LYS A 221 -28.32 15.27 9.69
C LYS A 221 -28.20 13.85 9.11
N TYR A 222 -27.43 12.97 9.73
CA TYR A 222 -27.14 11.63 9.23
C TYR A 222 -27.32 10.58 10.33
N LYS A 223 -27.67 9.35 9.94
CA LYS A 223 -27.87 8.21 10.84
C LYS A 223 -27.09 7.00 10.37
N ALA A 224 -26.52 6.24 11.30
CA ALA A 224 -25.96 4.93 11.03
C ALA A 224 -27.09 3.90 10.90
N VAL A 225 -26.96 2.97 9.95
CA VAL A 225 -27.96 1.95 9.63
C VAL A 225 -27.34 0.56 9.61
N SER A 226 -28.14 -0.45 9.95
CA SER A 226 -27.77 -1.88 9.93
C SER A 226 -28.54 -2.68 8.88
N VAL A 227 -29.15 -2.00 7.90
CA VAL A 227 -29.97 -2.63 6.84
C VAL A 227 -29.21 -3.66 6.00
N ASN A 228 -27.89 -3.53 5.89
CA ASN A 228 -27.03 -4.46 5.18
C ASN A 228 -26.31 -5.45 6.10
N GLU A 229 -26.77 -5.63 7.34
CA GLU A 229 -26.23 -6.64 8.24
C GLU A 229 -26.39 -8.05 7.64
N GLY A 230 -25.27 -8.79 7.60
CA GLY A 230 -25.20 -10.07 6.88
C GLY A 230 -25.22 -9.93 5.35
N TYR A 231 -24.91 -8.73 4.83
CA TYR A 231 -24.78 -8.43 3.39
C TYR A 231 -26.04 -8.71 2.56
N LYS A 232 -27.22 -8.56 3.19
CA LYS A 232 -28.52 -8.85 2.58
C LYS A 232 -28.89 -7.91 1.44
N VAL A 233 -28.37 -6.68 1.44
CA VAL A 233 -28.64 -5.67 0.40
C VAL A 233 -27.60 -5.79 -0.71
N CYS A 234 -26.32 -5.72 -0.35
CA CYS A 234 -25.21 -5.71 -1.29
C CYS A 234 -23.92 -6.20 -0.65
N GLU A 235 -23.23 -7.09 -1.37
CA GLU A 235 -21.94 -7.67 -0.99
C GLU A 235 -20.76 -6.68 -1.04
N ARG A 236 -20.94 -5.53 -1.72
CA ARG A 236 -19.93 -4.46 -1.82
C ARG A 236 -20.05 -3.43 -0.70
N LEU A 237 -21.25 -3.26 -0.15
CA LEU A 237 -21.47 -2.35 0.96
C LEU A 237 -21.00 -2.99 2.27
N PRO A 238 -20.52 -2.20 3.24
CA PRO A 238 -20.26 -2.69 4.57
C PRO A 238 -21.57 -3.11 5.27
N ALA A 239 -21.45 -3.93 6.32
CA ALA A 239 -22.61 -4.36 7.11
C ALA A 239 -23.35 -3.16 7.76
N TYR A 240 -22.58 -2.15 8.16
CA TYR A 240 -23.06 -0.89 8.74
C TYR A 240 -22.48 0.29 7.96
N PHE A 241 -23.28 1.31 7.75
CA PHE A 241 -22.86 2.56 7.11
C PHE A 241 -23.83 3.68 7.49
N VAL A 242 -23.61 4.87 6.95
CA VAL A 242 -24.34 6.08 7.31
C VAL A 242 -25.06 6.67 6.11
N VAL A 243 -26.31 7.06 6.31
CA VAL A 243 -27.20 7.67 5.28
C VAL A 243 -27.88 8.95 5.82
N PRO A 244 -28.44 9.80 4.94
CA PRO A 244 -29.27 10.93 5.36
C PRO A 244 -30.45 10.49 6.24
N THR A 245 -30.72 11.21 7.34
CA THR A 245 -31.77 10.82 8.31
C THR A 245 -33.18 10.64 7.71
N PRO A 246 -33.66 11.50 6.78
CA PRO A 246 -34.97 11.32 6.17
C PRO A 246 -35.06 10.19 5.16
N LEU A 247 -33.93 9.58 4.78
CA LEU A 247 -33.93 8.44 3.86
C LEU A 247 -34.61 7.23 4.54
N PRO A 248 -35.72 6.71 3.98
CA PRO A 248 -36.35 5.50 4.47
C PRO A 248 -35.40 4.32 4.31
N GLU A 249 -35.29 3.50 5.35
CA GLU A 249 -34.43 2.30 5.31
C GLU A 249 -34.93 1.23 4.32
N GLU A 250 -36.22 1.26 3.99
CA GLU A 250 -36.85 0.44 2.95
C GLU A 250 -36.42 0.78 1.52
N ASP A 251 -35.94 2.01 1.28
CA ASP A 251 -35.43 2.42 -0.02
C ASP A 251 -33.98 1.97 -0.23
N VAL A 252 -33.24 1.66 0.85
CA VAL A 252 -31.82 1.26 0.77
C VAL A 252 -31.60 -0.06 0.01
N PRO A 253 -32.41 -1.12 0.18
CA PRO A 253 -32.28 -2.35 -0.59
C PRO A 253 -32.57 -2.19 -2.09
N ARG A 254 -33.21 -1.09 -2.52
CA ARG A 254 -33.55 -0.89 -3.92
C ARG A 254 -32.28 -0.81 -4.76
N PHE A 255 -32.35 -1.40 -5.96
CA PHE A 255 -31.21 -1.47 -6.88
C PHE A 255 -29.93 -2.02 -6.22
N GLN A 256 -30.04 -2.94 -5.24
CA GLN A 256 -28.89 -3.51 -4.52
C GLN A 256 -28.01 -2.43 -3.89
N GLY A 257 -28.61 -1.36 -3.37
CA GLY A 257 -27.89 -0.24 -2.75
C GLY A 257 -27.26 0.74 -3.73
N HIS A 258 -27.42 0.58 -5.05
CA HIS A 258 -26.99 1.58 -6.02
C HIS A 258 -27.86 2.83 -5.96
N GLY A 259 -27.26 4.00 -6.19
CA GLY A 259 -27.96 5.28 -6.07
C GLY A 259 -28.29 5.69 -4.63
N ILE A 260 -27.74 5.02 -3.62
CA ILE A 260 -27.86 5.41 -2.22
C ILE A 260 -26.70 6.32 -1.82
N PRO A 261 -26.96 7.54 -1.31
CA PRO A 261 -25.92 8.43 -0.83
C PRO A 261 -25.39 7.95 0.51
N ILE A 262 -24.12 7.58 0.54
CA ILE A 262 -23.40 7.14 1.72
C ILE A 262 -22.57 8.31 2.24
N TRP A 263 -22.63 8.53 3.54
CA TRP A 263 -21.87 9.59 4.18
C TRP A 263 -20.38 9.22 4.33
N CYS A 264 -19.50 10.12 3.92
CA CYS A 264 -18.06 10.04 4.16
C CYS A 264 -17.65 10.89 5.37
N TRP A 265 -18.06 12.16 5.39
CA TRP A 265 -17.60 13.13 6.38
C TRP A 265 -18.52 14.34 6.51
N SER A 266 -18.54 14.97 7.68
CA SER A 266 -19.25 16.23 7.94
C SER A 266 -18.28 17.34 8.33
N CYS A 267 -18.43 18.48 7.66
CA CYS A 267 -17.71 19.71 7.94
C CYS A 267 -18.30 20.44 9.15
N HIS A 268 -17.49 21.24 9.82
CA HIS A 268 -17.90 22.01 11.01
C HIS A 268 -18.99 23.06 10.71
N ASN A 269 -19.15 23.48 9.45
CA ASN A 269 -20.22 24.39 9.01
C ASN A 269 -21.55 23.67 8.75
N GLY A 270 -21.61 22.34 8.86
CA GLY A 270 -22.81 21.54 8.64
C GLY A 270 -22.97 21.03 7.20
N CYS A 271 -22.03 21.35 6.30
CA CYS A 271 -21.92 20.69 5.00
C CYS A 271 -21.37 19.27 5.16
N ALA A 272 -21.57 18.42 4.17
CA ALA A 272 -21.12 17.04 4.18
C ALA A 272 -20.59 16.60 2.82
N LEU A 273 -19.67 15.65 2.89
CA LEU A 273 -19.17 14.90 1.77
C LEU A 273 -19.86 13.53 1.76
N LEU A 274 -20.47 13.21 0.62
CA LEU A 274 -21.18 11.97 0.37
C LEU A 274 -20.56 11.26 -0.83
N LYS A 275 -20.72 9.94 -0.91
CA LYS A 275 -20.42 9.14 -2.10
C LYS A 275 -21.62 8.28 -2.48
N MET A 276 -21.76 7.97 -3.76
CA MET A 276 -22.86 7.17 -4.27
C MET A 276 -22.41 6.38 -5.49
N SER A 277 -22.81 5.12 -5.56
CA SER A 277 -22.59 4.32 -6.76
C SER A 277 -23.60 4.70 -7.84
N ALA A 278 -23.13 4.78 -9.08
CA ALA A 278 -24.02 5.02 -10.21
C ALA A 278 -25.01 3.87 -10.37
N LEU A 279 -26.22 4.18 -10.86
CA LEU A 279 -27.17 3.14 -11.20
C LEU A 279 -26.65 2.35 -12.42
N PRO A 280 -26.92 1.04 -12.48
CA PRO A 280 -26.57 0.22 -13.64
C PRO A 280 -27.16 0.79 -14.93
N LYS A 281 -26.38 0.73 -16.01
CA LYS A 281 -26.84 1.16 -17.34
C LYS A 281 -27.84 0.14 -17.89
N GLU A 282 -29.11 0.51 -17.93
CA GLU A 282 -30.21 -0.32 -18.45
C GLU A 282 -30.62 0.11 -19.86
N GLN A 283 -31.06 -0.84 -20.69
CA GLN A 283 -31.57 -0.55 -22.04
C GLN A 283 -33.10 -0.40 -22.10
N ASP A 284 -33.81 -0.82 -21.06
CA ASP A 284 -35.28 -0.73 -20.98
C ASP A 284 -35.71 0.67 -20.50
N ASP A 285 -36.40 1.41 -21.36
CA ASP A 285 -36.91 2.76 -21.08
C ASP A 285 -37.82 2.82 -19.83
N GLY A 286 -38.57 1.75 -19.54
CA GLY A 286 -39.42 1.65 -18.36
C GLY A 286 -38.60 1.59 -17.08
N ILE A 287 -37.53 0.79 -17.06
CA ILE A 287 -36.62 0.65 -15.91
C ILE A 287 -35.84 1.95 -15.70
N LEU A 288 -35.36 2.58 -16.79
CA LEU A 288 -34.69 3.87 -16.75
C LEU A 288 -35.56 4.97 -16.13
N GLN A 289 -36.86 4.99 -16.44
CA GLN A 289 -37.79 5.95 -15.82
C GLN A 289 -37.98 5.69 -14.32
N ILE A 290 -38.04 4.42 -13.89
CA ILE A 290 -38.14 4.06 -12.47
C ILE A 290 -36.85 4.48 -11.73
N GLN A 291 -35.69 4.18 -12.29
CA GLN A 291 -34.38 4.59 -11.78
C GLN A 291 -34.27 6.11 -11.64
N LYS A 292 -34.71 6.86 -12.66
CA LYS A 292 -34.74 8.32 -12.64
C LYS A 292 -35.66 8.86 -11.55
N ASN A 293 -36.88 8.33 -11.44
CA ASN A 293 -37.82 8.74 -10.39
C ASN A 293 -37.26 8.47 -8.98
N PHE A 294 -36.56 7.35 -8.81
CA PHE A 294 -35.86 7.03 -7.57
C PHE A 294 -34.76 8.04 -7.25
N LEU A 295 -33.84 8.30 -8.20
CA LEU A 295 -32.78 9.30 -8.01
C LEU A 295 -33.34 10.70 -7.74
N ASP A 296 -34.39 11.12 -8.46
CA ASP A 296 -35.05 12.40 -8.21
C ASP A 296 -35.61 12.48 -6.78
N GLY A 297 -36.11 11.36 -6.25
CA GLY A 297 -36.50 11.23 -4.83
C GLY A 297 -35.32 11.40 -3.88
N ILE A 298 -34.20 10.72 -4.16
CA ILE A 298 -32.96 10.82 -3.39
C ILE A 298 -32.41 12.24 -3.40
N TYR A 299 -32.31 12.88 -4.58
CA TYR A 299 -31.87 14.26 -4.72
C TYR A 299 -32.78 15.22 -3.95
N LYS A 300 -34.10 15.01 -3.99
CA LYS A 300 -35.03 15.79 -3.15
C LYS A 300 -34.75 15.65 -1.66
N ILE A 301 -34.36 14.48 -1.17
CA ILE A 301 -34.01 14.27 0.24
C ILE A 301 -32.77 15.08 0.62
N ILE A 302 -31.70 14.98 -0.17
CA ILE A 302 -30.41 15.60 0.15
C ILE A 302 -30.34 17.10 -0.17
N HIS A 303 -31.29 17.63 -0.96
CA HIS A 303 -31.43 19.08 -1.22
C HIS A 303 -32.49 19.76 -0.33
N ARG A 304 -33.21 19.02 0.51
CA ARG A 304 -34.25 19.59 1.39
C ARG A 304 -33.62 20.20 2.65
N PRO A 305 -34.10 21.35 3.17
CA PRO A 305 -33.69 21.81 4.51
C PRO A 305 -33.91 20.71 5.56
N PRO A 306 -32.94 20.40 6.45
CA PRO A 306 -31.81 21.22 6.87
C PRO A 306 -30.49 20.98 6.11
N TYR A 307 -30.50 20.28 4.98
CA TYR A 307 -29.31 20.06 4.15
C TYR A 307 -28.98 21.30 3.33
N GLU A 308 -27.68 21.53 3.13
CA GLU A 308 -27.20 22.52 2.18
C GLU A 308 -27.37 22.03 0.74
N ILE A 309 -27.28 22.95 -0.23
CA ILE A 309 -27.34 22.61 -1.65
C ILE A 309 -26.24 21.59 -1.97
N VAL A 310 -26.61 20.49 -2.62
CA VAL A 310 -25.67 19.45 -3.06
C VAL A 310 -25.16 19.75 -4.47
N LYS A 311 -23.86 19.60 -4.68
CA LYS A 311 -23.23 19.55 -5.99
C LYS A 311 -22.72 18.12 -6.24
N THR A 312 -23.12 17.54 -7.37
CA THR A 312 -22.65 16.21 -7.78
C THR A 312 -21.37 16.34 -8.61
N GLU A 313 -20.33 15.62 -8.21
CA GLU A 313 -19.07 15.49 -8.93
C GLU A 313 -18.96 14.06 -9.47
N ASP A 314 -19.18 13.89 -10.77
CA ASP A 314 -18.99 12.61 -11.46
C ASP A 314 -17.52 12.38 -11.78
N LEU A 315 -16.89 11.51 -10.99
CA LEU A 315 -15.48 11.16 -11.12
C LEU A 315 -15.21 10.23 -12.30
N SER A 316 -16.21 9.46 -12.75
CA SER A 316 -16.04 8.51 -13.85
C SER A 316 -15.94 9.21 -15.20
N SER A 317 -16.62 10.34 -15.38
CA SER A 317 -16.61 11.10 -16.64
C SER A 317 -15.65 12.29 -16.64
N ASN A 318 -15.42 12.95 -15.50
CA ASN A 318 -14.78 14.28 -15.46
C ASN A 318 -13.46 14.34 -14.67
N PHE A 319 -12.85 13.21 -14.30
CA PHE A 319 -11.63 13.22 -13.48
C PHE A 319 -10.46 12.42 -14.04
N LEU A 320 -10.24 11.19 -13.58
CA LEU A 320 -9.15 10.30 -13.98
C LEU A 320 -9.73 8.95 -14.36
N SER A 321 -9.06 8.22 -15.25
CA SER A 321 -9.39 6.81 -15.49
C SER A 321 -8.39 5.89 -14.80
N LEU A 322 -8.83 4.69 -14.39
CA LEU A 322 -7.95 3.68 -13.80
C LEU A 322 -6.82 3.28 -14.77
N GLN A 323 -7.12 3.22 -16.07
CA GLN A 323 -6.12 2.92 -17.11
C GLN A 323 -5.03 3.99 -17.21
N GLU A 324 -5.40 5.27 -17.04
CA GLU A 324 -4.45 6.39 -17.02
C GLU A 324 -3.50 6.28 -15.84
N ILE A 325 -4.02 5.99 -14.63
CA ILE A 325 -3.22 5.78 -13.41
C ILE A 325 -2.25 4.61 -13.59
N GLN A 326 -2.74 3.47 -14.08
CA GLN A 326 -1.91 2.28 -14.32
C GLN A 326 -0.77 2.56 -15.30
N THR A 327 -1.09 3.22 -16.42
CA THR A 327 -0.11 3.50 -17.48
C THR A 327 0.95 4.48 -16.99
N ALA A 328 0.54 5.52 -16.26
CA ALA A 328 1.46 6.50 -15.69
C ALA A 328 2.42 5.87 -14.68
N TYR A 329 1.90 5.07 -13.75
CA TYR A 329 2.72 4.37 -12.78
C TYR A 329 3.66 3.36 -13.44
N SER A 330 3.19 2.63 -14.46
CA SER A 330 4.02 1.67 -15.18
C SER A 330 5.24 2.36 -15.80
N LYS A 331 5.06 3.54 -16.42
CA LYS A 331 6.17 4.35 -16.96
C LYS A 331 7.08 4.89 -15.85
N PHE A 332 6.51 5.41 -14.77
CA PHE A 332 7.25 5.93 -13.63
C PHE A 332 8.14 4.86 -12.99
N LYS A 333 7.59 3.66 -12.76
CA LYS A 333 8.31 2.50 -12.22
C LYS A 333 9.53 2.13 -13.07
N GLN A 334 9.44 2.19 -14.40
CA GLN A 334 10.58 1.85 -15.28
C GLN A 334 11.82 2.73 -15.05
N LEU A 335 11.65 3.94 -14.51
CA LEU A 335 12.76 4.86 -14.25
C LEU A 335 13.71 4.37 -13.14
N PHE A 336 13.24 3.44 -12.30
CA PHE A 336 14.01 2.89 -11.18
C PHE A 336 14.55 1.48 -11.47
N LEU A 337 14.10 0.84 -12.55
CA LEU A 337 14.43 -0.55 -12.90
C LEU A 337 15.64 -0.61 -13.85
N ILE A 338 16.74 0.03 -13.46
CA ILE A 338 17.94 0.17 -14.29
C ILE A 338 18.89 -1.00 -14.04
N ASP A 339 19.35 -1.67 -15.11
CA ASP A 339 20.13 -2.91 -15.01
C ASP A 339 21.65 -2.70 -14.99
N ASN A 340 22.13 -1.57 -15.50
CA ASN A 340 23.56 -1.29 -15.62
C ASN A 340 23.89 0.20 -15.55
N SER A 341 25.17 0.50 -15.24
CA SER A 341 25.65 1.88 -15.08
C SER A 341 25.49 2.74 -16.35
N THR A 342 25.64 2.16 -17.54
CA THR A 342 25.47 2.91 -18.79
C THR A 342 24.03 3.40 -18.95
N GLU A 343 23.05 2.52 -18.75
CA GLU A 343 21.63 2.88 -18.75
C GLU A 343 21.28 3.87 -17.66
N PHE A 344 21.93 3.78 -16.50
CA PHE A 344 21.78 4.76 -15.42
C PHE A 344 22.17 6.16 -15.89
N TRP A 345 23.38 6.32 -16.43
CA TRP A 345 23.86 7.62 -16.90
C TRP A 345 23.02 8.15 -18.09
N ASP A 346 22.57 7.28 -18.99
CA ASP A 346 21.67 7.66 -20.08
C ASP A 346 20.31 8.16 -19.58
N THR A 347 19.80 7.54 -18.51
CA THR A 347 18.54 7.90 -17.85
C THR A 347 18.69 9.20 -17.07
N ASP A 348 19.79 9.36 -16.33
CA ASP A 348 20.09 10.55 -15.52
C ASP A 348 20.09 11.84 -16.35
N ILE A 349 20.73 11.81 -17.53
CA ILE A 349 20.75 12.95 -18.48
C ILE A 349 19.34 13.36 -18.91
N LYS A 350 18.40 12.41 -18.99
CA LYS A 350 17.03 12.62 -19.47
C LYS A 350 16.00 12.58 -18.33
N TRP A 351 16.45 12.59 -17.08
CA TRP A 351 15.62 12.27 -15.92
C TRP A 351 14.32 13.07 -15.87
N PHE A 352 14.41 14.41 -15.95
CA PHE A 352 13.25 15.28 -15.85
C PHE A 352 12.25 15.08 -17.00
N SER A 353 12.74 14.89 -18.23
CA SER A 353 11.87 14.63 -19.39
C SER A 353 11.19 13.26 -19.30
N LEU A 354 11.90 12.24 -18.82
CA LEU A 354 11.34 10.91 -18.61
C LEU A 354 10.28 10.92 -17.49
N LEU A 355 10.58 11.62 -16.38
CA LEU A 355 9.65 11.82 -15.27
C LEU A 355 8.38 12.56 -15.72
N GLU A 356 8.51 13.65 -16.48
CA GLU A 356 7.37 14.37 -17.06
C GLU A 356 6.54 13.47 -18.00
N SER A 357 7.22 12.70 -18.87
CA SER A 357 6.57 11.78 -19.81
C SER A 357 5.83 10.61 -19.16
N SER A 358 6.15 10.30 -17.89
CA SER A 358 5.41 9.33 -17.08
C SER A 358 4.03 9.83 -16.68
N SER A 359 3.85 11.16 -16.59
CA SER A 359 2.63 11.81 -16.11
C SER A 359 2.23 11.47 -14.66
N TRP A 360 3.05 10.73 -13.90
CA TRP A 360 2.72 10.34 -12.51
C TRP A 360 2.54 11.56 -11.60
N LEU A 361 3.48 12.51 -11.67
CA LEU A 361 3.37 13.76 -10.90
C LEU A 361 2.19 14.63 -11.35
N ASP A 362 1.79 14.58 -12.63
CA ASP A 362 0.61 15.29 -13.12
C ASP A 362 -0.68 14.69 -12.54
N ILE A 363 -0.76 13.36 -12.44
CA ILE A 363 -1.88 12.67 -11.78
C ILE A 363 -1.98 13.08 -10.31
N ILE A 364 -0.86 13.07 -9.56
CA ILE A 364 -0.82 13.53 -8.16
C ILE A 364 -1.34 14.97 -8.05
N ARG A 365 -0.83 15.87 -8.90
CA ARG A 365 -1.24 17.27 -8.95
C ARG A 365 -2.75 17.41 -9.20
N ARG A 366 -3.31 16.63 -10.14
CA ARG A 366 -4.76 16.62 -10.44
C ARG A 366 -5.59 16.12 -9.26
N CYS A 367 -5.12 15.10 -8.53
CA CYS A 367 -5.78 14.59 -7.33
C CYS A 367 -5.85 15.64 -6.22
N LEU A 368 -4.71 16.27 -5.91
CA LEU A 368 -4.63 17.33 -4.91
C LEU A 368 -5.50 18.54 -5.32
N LYS A 369 -5.43 18.94 -6.60
CA LYS A 369 -6.26 20.04 -7.12
C LYS A 369 -7.75 19.73 -6.99
N LYS A 370 -8.20 18.53 -7.35
CA LYS A 370 -9.62 18.13 -7.23
C LYS A 370 -10.09 18.14 -5.76
N ALA A 371 -9.25 17.68 -4.83
CA ALA A 371 -9.56 17.77 -3.40
C ALA A 371 -9.72 19.23 -2.93
N ILE A 372 -8.86 20.14 -3.38
CA ILE A 372 -8.95 21.58 -3.09
C ILE A 372 -10.24 22.18 -3.65
N GLU A 373 -10.60 21.88 -4.91
CA GLU A 373 -11.86 22.34 -5.53
C GLU A 373 -13.09 21.91 -4.72
N ILE A 374 -13.09 20.68 -4.20
CA ILE A 374 -14.17 20.16 -3.34
C ILE A 374 -14.20 20.87 -1.99
N ILE A 375 -13.03 21.13 -1.40
CA ILE A 375 -12.91 21.89 -0.15
C ILE A 375 -13.46 23.31 -0.31
N GLU A 376 -13.15 23.99 -1.41
CA GLU A 376 -13.70 25.32 -1.70
C GLU A 376 -15.23 25.31 -1.79
N CYS A 377 -15.81 24.27 -2.39
CA CYS A 377 -17.27 24.10 -2.41
C CYS A 377 -17.84 23.88 -1.00
N LEU A 378 -17.18 23.03 -0.19
CA LEU A 378 -17.62 22.73 1.18
C LEU A 378 -17.50 23.92 2.13
N GLU A 379 -16.37 24.63 2.13
CA GLU A 379 -16.04 25.66 3.12
C GLU A 379 -16.45 27.08 2.68
N ALA A 380 -16.18 27.46 1.42
CA ALA A 380 -16.44 28.82 0.95
C ALA A 380 -17.86 29.00 0.41
N GLN A 381 -18.39 27.98 -0.29
CA GLN A 381 -19.72 28.03 -0.91
C GLN A 381 -20.81 27.44 -0.01
N ASN A 382 -20.44 26.79 1.10
CA ASN A 382 -21.34 26.05 1.98
C ASN A 382 -22.23 25.05 1.23
N MET A 383 -21.65 24.27 0.32
CA MET A 383 -22.36 23.26 -0.44
C MET A 383 -22.00 21.85 0.04
N ASN A 384 -22.98 20.96 0.06
CA ASN A 384 -22.73 19.52 0.17
C ASN A 384 -22.13 19.02 -1.15
N ILE A 385 -21.28 17.99 -1.08
CA ILE A 385 -20.68 17.38 -2.26
C ILE A 385 -21.04 15.90 -2.31
N LEU A 386 -21.51 15.45 -3.47
CA LEU A 386 -21.81 14.06 -3.76
C LEU A 386 -20.84 13.54 -4.83
N LEU A 387 -19.93 12.66 -4.42
CA LEU A 387 -19.01 11.97 -5.32
C LEU A 387 -19.75 10.80 -5.98
N LEU A 388 -19.78 10.80 -7.31
CA LEU A 388 -20.41 9.75 -8.10
C LEU A 388 -19.33 8.97 -8.85
N GLU A 389 -19.36 7.64 -8.70
CA GLU A 389 -18.52 6.70 -9.44
C GLU A 389 -19.34 5.42 -9.67
N GLU A 390 -18.97 4.60 -10.65
CA GLU A 390 -19.66 3.33 -10.94
C GLU A 390 -19.85 2.44 -9.69
N ASN A 391 -18.79 2.24 -8.90
CA ASN A 391 -18.82 1.39 -7.70
C ASN A 391 -18.66 2.16 -6.37
N ALA A 392 -18.48 3.49 -6.42
CA ALA A 392 -18.19 4.34 -5.24
C ALA A 392 -17.02 3.83 -4.37
N SER A 393 -15.99 3.31 -5.00
CA SER A 393 -14.79 2.75 -4.36
C SER A 393 -13.55 3.52 -4.78
N ASP A 394 -12.82 3.10 -5.82
CA ASP A 394 -11.49 3.60 -6.19
C ASP A 394 -11.29 5.14 -6.07
N LEU A 395 -11.86 5.93 -6.98
CA LEU A 395 -11.63 7.38 -7.02
C LEU A 395 -12.43 8.10 -5.92
N CYS A 396 -13.59 7.56 -5.54
CA CYS A 396 -14.36 8.07 -4.40
C CYS A 396 -13.55 8.00 -3.10
N CYS A 397 -12.87 6.89 -2.83
CA CYS A 397 -12.03 6.68 -1.65
C CYS A 397 -10.81 7.61 -1.68
N LEU A 398 -10.16 7.73 -2.84
CA LEU A 398 -9.03 8.64 -3.04
C LEU A 398 -9.42 10.10 -2.71
N VAL A 399 -10.45 10.62 -3.39
CA VAL A 399 -10.85 12.02 -3.26
C VAL A 399 -11.42 12.30 -1.87
N SER A 400 -12.30 11.44 -1.35
CA SER A 400 -12.89 11.63 -0.02
C SER A 400 -11.87 11.55 1.12
N SER A 401 -10.86 10.70 0.99
CA SER A 401 -9.78 10.62 1.98
C SER A 401 -8.89 11.85 1.93
N LEU A 402 -8.54 12.36 0.74
CA LEU A 402 -7.72 13.58 0.61
C LEU A 402 -8.43 14.81 1.21
N VAL A 403 -9.72 14.97 0.93
CA VAL A 403 -10.53 16.04 1.54
C VAL A 403 -10.51 15.95 3.06
N GLN A 404 -10.70 14.74 3.62
CA GLN A 404 -10.66 14.52 5.06
C GLN A 404 -9.28 14.79 5.67
N VAL A 405 -8.18 14.39 5.02
CA VAL A 405 -6.81 14.67 5.47
C VAL A 405 -6.53 16.17 5.49
N MET A 406 -6.97 16.91 4.47
CA MET A 406 -6.74 18.35 4.36
C MET A 406 -7.59 19.18 5.33
N MET A 407 -8.81 18.73 5.65
CA MET A 407 -9.79 19.46 6.46
C MET A 407 -9.84 19.05 7.92
N ASP A 408 -9.64 17.76 8.23
CA ASP A 408 -9.84 17.21 9.57
C ASP A 408 -8.50 16.91 10.27
N PRO A 409 -8.13 17.66 11.33
CA PRO A 409 -6.93 17.38 12.13
C PRO A 409 -6.88 15.97 12.70
N HIS A 410 -8.04 15.32 12.96
CA HIS A 410 -8.06 13.95 13.46
C HIS A 410 -7.42 12.99 12.45
N CYS A 411 -7.70 13.17 11.15
CA CYS A 411 -7.17 12.34 10.07
C CYS A 411 -5.65 12.50 9.87
N ARG A 412 -5.01 13.48 10.53
CA ARG A 412 -3.55 13.71 10.51
C ARG A 412 -2.83 13.14 11.73
N THR A 413 -3.59 12.58 12.69
CA THR A 413 -3.04 11.74 13.76
C THR A 413 -2.82 10.32 13.24
N ARG A 414 -1.93 9.55 13.87
CA ARG A 414 -1.71 8.14 13.49
C ARG A 414 -3.00 7.34 13.54
N PHE A 415 -3.69 7.36 14.68
CA PHE A 415 -4.93 6.58 14.85
C PHE A 415 -6.07 7.07 13.98
N GLY A 416 -6.20 8.39 13.78
CA GLY A 416 -7.22 8.94 12.90
C GLY A 416 -6.94 8.63 11.43
N PHE A 417 -5.68 8.60 11.00
CA PHE A 417 -5.33 8.16 9.64
C PHE A 417 -5.61 6.66 9.43
N GLN A 418 -5.30 5.81 10.41
CA GLN A 418 -5.66 4.39 10.37
C GLN A 418 -7.17 4.20 10.29
N SER A 419 -7.92 4.94 11.10
CA SER A 419 -9.39 4.92 11.10
C SER A 419 -9.95 5.44 9.76
N LEU A 420 -9.33 6.44 9.15
CA LEU A 420 -9.68 6.94 7.82
C LEU A 420 -9.49 5.86 6.75
N VAL A 421 -8.32 5.20 6.73
CA VAL A 421 -8.04 4.11 5.79
C VAL A 421 -9.06 2.98 5.99
N GLN A 422 -9.32 2.62 7.24
CA GLN A 422 -10.29 1.60 7.58
C GLN A 422 -11.72 1.96 7.11
N LYS A 423 -12.18 3.19 7.35
CA LYS A 423 -13.51 3.65 6.95
C LYS A 423 -13.67 3.77 5.44
N GLU A 424 -12.77 4.54 4.80
CA GLU A 424 -12.96 4.89 3.40
C GLU A 424 -12.52 3.76 2.48
N TRP A 425 -11.43 3.05 2.78
CA TRP A 425 -10.86 2.07 1.85
C TRP A 425 -11.30 0.64 2.15
N ILE A 426 -11.19 0.21 3.40
CA ILE A 426 -11.54 -1.17 3.76
C ILE A 426 -13.07 -1.33 3.77
N MET A 427 -13.76 -0.51 4.56
CA MET A 427 -15.23 -0.55 4.63
C MET A 427 -15.90 0.05 3.40
N GLY A 428 -15.23 0.95 2.68
CA GLY A 428 -15.71 1.47 1.39
C GLY A 428 -15.53 0.50 0.22
N GLY A 429 -14.99 -0.70 0.43
CA GLY A 429 -14.95 -1.75 -0.58
C GLY A 429 -13.96 -1.49 -1.73
N HIS A 430 -12.82 -0.85 -1.43
CA HIS A 430 -11.73 -0.80 -2.40
C HIS A 430 -11.19 -2.21 -2.63
N CYS A 431 -11.10 -2.61 -3.90
CA CYS A 431 -10.74 -3.98 -4.29
C CYS A 431 -9.23 -4.27 -4.14
N PHE A 432 -8.67 -4.27 -2.92
CA PHE A 432 -7.23 -4.42 -2.71
C PHE A 432 -6.65 -5.71 -3.32
N LEU A 433 -7.38 -6.83 -3.23
CA LEU A 433 -6.93 -8.12 -3.74
C LEU A 433 -6.73 -8.08 -5.26
N ASP A 434 -7.64 -7.42 -5.98
CA ASP A 434 -7.60 -7.26 -7.43
C ASP A 434 -6.61 -6.16 -7.83
N ARG A 435 -6.67 -4.99 -7.17
CA ARG A 435 -5.85 -3.81 -7.47
C ARG A 435 -4.37 -4.02 -7.19
N CYS A 436 -4.03 -4.87 -6.21
CA CYS A 436 -2.66 -5.31 -5.95
C CYS A 436 -2.31 -6.63 -6.66
N ASN A 437 -3.27 -7.24 -7.37
CA ASN A 437 -3.12 -8.49 -8.12
C ASN A 437 -2.52 -9.62 -7.29
N HIS A 438 -2.94 -9.76 -6.02
CA HIS A 438 -2.40 -10.74 -5.09
C HIS A 438 -2.66 -12.19 -5.52
N LEU A 439 -3.74 -12.42 -6.27
CA LEU A 439 -4.10 -13.74 -6.81
C LEU A 439 -3.55 -14.01 -8.22
N ARG A 440 -2.85 -13.06 -8.85
CA ARG A 440 -2.32 -13.18 -10.23
C ARG A 440 -3.37 -13.59 -11.26
N GLN A 441 -4.56 -12.97 -11.17
CA GLN A 441 -5.68 -13.29 -12.05
C GLN A 441 -5.66 -12.45 -13.33
N SER A 442 -5.30 -11.16 -13.24
CA SER A 442 -5.31 -10.23 -14.36
C SER A 442 -4.45 -9.02 -14.08
N ASP A 443 -3.40 -8.82 -14.88
CA ASP A 443 -2.56 -7.62 -14.79
C ASP A 443 -3.31 -6.34 -15.20
N LYS A 444 -4.45 -6.47 -15.89
CA LYS A 444 -5.29 -5.31 -16.28
C LYS A 444 -6.00 -4.68 -15.09
N GLU A 445 -6.29 -5.46 -14.05
CA GLU A 445 -6.97 -4.97 -12.84
C GLU A 445 -6.00 -4.33 -11.85
N GLU A 446 -4.68 -4.52 -12.04
CA GLU A 446 -3.63 -4.00 -11.17
C GLU A 446 -3.47 -2.49 -11.36
N VAL A 447 -3.92 -1.71 -10.37
CA VAL A 447 -3.90 -0.24 -10.42
C VAL A 447 -3.49 0.31 -9.04
N PRO A 448 -2.45 1.14 -8.95
CA PRO A 448 -1.86 1.59 -7.69
C PRO A 448 -2.65 2.76 -7.06
N VAL A 449 -3.97 2.65 -6.94
CA VAL A 449 -4.84 3.75 -6.46
C VAL A 449 -4.54 4.10 -5.00
N PHE A 450 -4.34 3.09 -4.14
CA PHE A 450 -3.98 3.33 -2.74
C PHE A 450 -2.56 3.92 -2.59
N LEU A 451 -1.59 3.47 -3.41
CA LEU A 451 -0.26 4.08 -3.44
C LEU A 451 -0.32 5.55 -3.92
N LEU A 452 -1.14 5.85 -4.93
CA LEU A 452 -1.39 7.22 -5.37
C LEU A 452 -1.94 8.09 -4.24
N PHE A 453 -2.85 7.55 -3.43
CA PHE A 453 -3.33 8.23 -2.22
C PHE A 453 -2.20 8.50 -1.24
N LEU A 454 -1.37 7.50 -0.92
CA LEU A 454 -0.24 7.67 0.00
C LEU A 454 0.78 8.68 -0.53
N ASP A 455 1.06 8.71 -1.83
CA ASP A 455 1.94 9.70 -2.47
C ASP A 455 1.34 11.11 -2.35
N CYS A 456 0.04 11.29 -2.63
CA CYS A 456 -0.64 12.55 -2.40
C CYS A 456 -0.56 13.01 -0.93
N VAL A 457 -0.71 12.10 0.03
CA VAL A 457 -0.55 12.42 1.46
C VAL A 457 0.90 12.76 1.79
N TRP A 458 1.87 12.06 1.21
CA TRP A 458 3.30 12.38 1.34
C TRP A 458 3.57 13.80 0.87
N GLN A 459 3.03 14.25 -0.27
CA GLN A 459 3.16 15.64 -0.72
C GLN A 459 2.67 16.63 0.36
N LEU A 460 1.57 16.33 1.05
CA LEU A 460 1.03 17.18 2.13
C LEU A 460 1.90 17.14 3.39
N VAL A 461 2.44 15.97 3.75
CA VAL A 461 3.40 15.83 4.86
C VAL A 461 4.65 16.67 4.59
N HIS A 462 5.17 16.64 3.36
CA HIS A 462 6.34 17.44 2.98
C HIS A 462 6.08 18.94 2.98
N GLN A 463 4.92 19.38 2.51
CA GLN A 463 4.55 20.80 2.49
C GLN A 463 4.17 21.34 3.86
N HIS A 464 3.63 20.50 4.75
CA HIS A 464 3.19 20.88 6.09
C HIS A 464 3.66 19.93 7.19
N PRO A 465 4.99 19.77 7.41
CA PRO A 465 5.50 18.77 8.35
C PRO A 465 4.91 18.84 9.76
N PRO A 466 4.76 20.01 10.43
CA PRO A 466 4.22 20.07 11.79
C PRO A 466 2.73 19.68 11.92
N ALA A 467 2.03 19.54 10.80
CA ALA A 467 0.59 19.28 10.76
C ALA A 467 0.23 17.79 10.91
N PHE A 468 1.20 16.89 10.73
CA PHE A 468 1.00 15.43 10.70
C PHE A 468 1.75 14.75 11.85
N GLU A 469 1.07 13.86 12.57
CA GLU A 469 1.67 13.08 13.67
C GLU A 469 2.61 11.99 13.17
N PHE A 470 2.44 11.54 11.94
CA PHE A 470 3.23 10.48 11.33
C PHE A 470 4.27 11.01 10.34
N THR A 471 5.31 10.22 10.11
CA THR A 471 6.43 10.54 9.21
C THR A 471 6.25 9.92 7.82
N GLU A 472 7.14 10.26 6.88
CA GLU A 472 7.23 9.55 5.60
C GLU A 472 7.47 8.04 5.80
N THR A 473 8.29 7.65 6.79
CA THR A 473 8.57 6.25 7.13
C THR A 473 7.29 5.49 7.44
N TYR A 474 6.32 6.13 8.11
CA TYR A 474 5.01 5.53 8.37
C TYR A 474 4.22 5.24 7.09
N LEU A 475 4.25 6.15 6.11
CA LEU A 475 3.58 5.95 4.83
C LEU A 475 4.27 4.84 4.01
N THR A 476 5.61 4.80 4.01
CA THR A 476 6.39 3.77 3.34
C THR A 476 6.06 2.38 3.90
N VAL A 477 6.11 2.19 5.22
CA VAL A 477 5.89 0.86 5.82
C VAL A 477 4.43 0.42 5.70
N LEU A 478 3.49 1.37 5.63
CA LEU A 478 2.10 1.09 5.32
C LEU A 478 1.93 0.61 3.88
N SER A 479 2.63 1.23 2.93
CA SER A 479 2.68 0.78 1.53
C SER A 479 3.29 -0.63 1.43
N ASP A 480 4.41 -0.89 2.10
CA ASP A 480 5.05 -2.21 2.10
C ASP A 480 4.12 -3.30 2.65
N SER A 481 3.32 -2.94 3.67
CA SER A 481 2.37 -3.85 4.30
C SER A 481 1.26 -4.34 3.35
N LEU A 482 1.04 -3.69 2.20
CA LEU A 482 0.17 -4.21 1.14
C LEU A 482 0.63 -5.59 0.66
N TYR A 483 1.94 -5.87 0.71
CA TYR A 483 2.53 -7.08 0.16
C TYR A 483 2.93 -8.10 1.23
N ILE A 484 2.54 -7.90 2.49
CA ILE A 484 2.87 -8.81 3.60
C ILE A 484 1.62 -9.64 3.95
N PRO A 485 1.48 -10.88 3.43
CA PRO A 485 0.31 -11.74 3.61
C PRO A 485 0.27 -12.41 5.00
N ILE A 486 0.49 -11.65 6.07
CA ILE A 486 0.15 -12.04 7.45
C ILE A 486 -0.98 -11.15 8.01
N PHE A 487 -1.15 -9.96 7.43
CA PHE A 487 -2.20 -9.03 7.82
C PHE A 487 -3.38 -9.17 6.86
N SER A 488 -4.58 -9.15 7.42
CA SER A 488 -5.82 -9.23 6.63
C SER A 488 -6.26 -7.90 6.02
N THR A 489 -5.75 -6.78 6.52
CA THR A 489 -6.27 -5.43 6.23
C THR A 489 -6.38 -5.15 4.73
N PHE A 490 -5.43 -5.61 3.91
CA PHE A 490 -5.38 -5.33 2.46
C PHE A 490 -5.52 -6.57 1.57
N PHE A 491 -6.02 -7.70 2.10
CA PHE A 491 -6.07 -8.98 1.36
C PHE A 491 -7.48 -9.42 0.98
N PHE A 492 -8.44 -8.49 0.89
CA PHE A 492 -9.81 -8.73 0.47
C PHE A 492 -10.33 -7.57 -0.39
N ASN A 493 -11.34 -7.84 -1.22
CA ASN A 493 -11.99 -6.84 -2.07
C ASN A 493 -13.18 -6.15 -1.40
N SER A 494 -13.77 -6.77 -0.37
CA SER A 494 -14.87 -6.19 0.39
C SER A 494 -14.92 -6.77 1.81
N PRO A 495 -15.61 -6.10 2.74
CA PRO A 495 -15.88 -6.65 4.06
C PRO A 495 -16.61 -8.00 3.99
N HIS A 496 -17.55 -8.16 3.04
CA HIS A 496 -18.25 -9.43 2.82
C HIS A 496 -17.31 -10.58 2.46
N GLN A 497 -16.36 -10.33 1.57
CA GLN A 497 -15.40 -11.36 1.17
C GLN A 497 -14.54 -11.80 2.37
N LYS A 498 -14.14 -10.86 3.23
CA LYS A 498 -13.44 -11.17 4.49
C LYS A 498 -14.32 -12.04 5.39
N ASP A 499 -15.53 -11.58 5.71
CA ASP A 499 -16.43 -12.24 6.67
C ASP A 499 -16.86 -13.63 6.20
N THR A 500 -17.15 -13.81 4.91
CA THR A 500 -17.54 -15.12 4.35
C THR A 500 -16.43 -16.15 4.46
N ASN A 501 -15.17 -15.75 4.26
CA ASN A 501 -14.04 -16.66 4.38
C ASN A 501 -13.68 -16.94 5.84
N MET A 502 -13.95 -16.01 6.76
CA MET A 502 -13.80 -16.21 8.20
C MET A 502 -14.92 -17.08 8.81
N GLY A 503 -16.16 -16.90 8.35
CA GLY A 503 -17.35 -17.59 8.89
C GLY A 503 -17.45 -19.06 8.50
N ARG A 504 -17.04 -19.45 7.28
CA ARG A 504 -17.11 -20.85 6.82
C ARG A 504 -16.17 -21.78 7.58
N GLU A 505 -15.01 -21.31 8.02
CA GLU A 505 -14.05 -22.14 8.77
C GLU A 505 -14.49 -22.44 10.21
N SER A 506 -15.41 -21.63 10.74
CA SER A 506 -16.03 -21.88 12.05
C SER A 506 -17.10 -22.98 12.00
N GLN A 507 -17.60 -23.35 10.81
CA GLN A 507 -18.59 -24.42 10.64
C GLN A 507 -17.95 -25.77 10.31
N ASP A 508 -16.82 -25.78 9.59
CA ASP A 508 -16.15 -27.03 9.16
C ASP A 508 -15.15 -27.59 10.21
N THR A 509 -14.84 -26.81 11.25
CA THR A 509 -13.92 -27.22 12.32
C THR A 509 -14.55 -26.88 13.68
N GLN A 510 -14.66 -27.83 14.61
CA GLN A 510 -14.96 -27.56 16.04
C GLN A 510 -13.84 -26.75 16.75
N GLY A 511 -13.07 -25.95 15.99
CA GLY A 511 -11.95 -25.15 16.45
C GLY A 511 -12.38 -23.72 16.78
N LYS A 512 -11.53 -23.02 17.52
CA LYS A 512 -11.67 -21.59 17.78
C LYS A 512 -11.70 -20.81 16.45
N PRO A 513 -12.46 -19.69 16.36
CA PRO A 513 -12.48 -18.86 15.17
C PRO A 513 -11.05 -18.40 14.83
N LEU A 514 -10.69 -18.42 13.54
CA LEU A 514 -9.42 -17.84 13.10
C LEU A 514 -9.34 -16.38 13.53
N ASN A 515 -8.18 -15.96 14.02
CA ASN A 515 -7.90 -14.57 14.34
C ASN A 515 -6.91 -14.02 13.31
N LEU A 516 -7.39 -13.26 12.34
CA LEU A 516 -6.52 -12.60 11.37
C LEU A 516 -5.96 -11.31 11.97
N LEU A 517 -4.64 -11.14 11.88
CA LEU A 517 -3.99 -9.91 12.33
C LEU A 517 -4.38 -8.72 11.44
N THR A 518 -4.38 -7.53 12.04
CA THR A 518 -4.51 -6.26 11.34
C THR A 518 -3.15 -5.59 11.24
N VAL A 519 -2.90 -4.86 10.16
CA VAL A 519 -1.65 -4.10 9.97
C VAL A 519 -1.41 -3.05 11.07
N TRP A 520 -2.47 -2.62 11.75
CA TRP A 520 -2.45 -1.57 12.78
C TRP A 520 -1.69 -1.97 14.05
N ASP A 521 -1.45 -3.27 14.27
CA ASP A 521 -0.55 -3.74 15.32
C ASP A 521 0.91 -3.68 14.85
N TRP A 522 1.47 -2.48 14.89
CA TRP A 522 2.86 -2.23 14.51
C TRP A 522 3.88 -2.98 15.38
N SER A 523 3.48 -3.53 16.54
CA SER A 523 4.38 -4.32 17.39
C SER A 523 4.77 -5.67 16.80
N VAL A 524 3.93 -6.18 15.89
CA VAL A 524 4.20 -7.38 15.08
C VAL A 524 5.35 -7.13 14.13
N GLN A 525 5.43 -5.93 13.54
CA GLN A 525 6.44 -5.59 12.53
C GLN A 525 7.69 -4.94 13.13
N PHE A 526 7.56 -4.14 14.18
CA PHE A 526 8.62 -3.25 14.64
C PHE A 526 8.78 -3.25 16.16
N GLU A 527 10.03 -3.24 16.62
CA GLU A 527 10.32 -3.06 18.05
C GLU A 527 9.87 -1.66 18.52
N PRO A 528 9.57 -1.47 19.83
CA PRO A 528 9.12 -0.18 20.35
C PRO A 528 10.03 1.00 19.98
N LYS A 529 11.36 0.79 19.94
CA LYS A 529 12.33 1.80 19.50
C LYS A 529 12.19 2.16 18.01
N ALA A 530 11.91 1.20 17.14
CA ALA A 530 11.66 1.47 15.72
C ALA A 530 10.31 2.16 15.51
N GLN A 531 9.30 1.83 16.32
CA GLN A 531 7.99 2.48 16.24
C GLN A 531 8.03 3.99 16.56
N THR A 532 9.03 4.49 17.28
CA THR A 532 9.17 5.94 17.51
C THR A 532 9.49 6.70 16.22
N LEU A 533 10.13 6.05 15.23
CA LEU A 533 10.43 6.65 13.92
C LEU A 533 9.19 6.87 13.06
N LEU A 534 8.08 6.18 13.40
CA LEU A 534 6.79 6.39 12.77
C LEU A 534 6.08 7.66 13.28
N LYS A 535 6.60 8.27 14.35
CA LYS A 535 6.03 9.48 14.96
C LYS A 535 6.89 10.69 14.61
N ASN A 536 6.23 11.72 14.11
CA ASN A 536 6.86 12.98 13.76
C ASN A 536 7.14 13.81 15.02
N PRO A 537 8.40 14.13 15.35
CA PRO A 537 8.74 14.93 16.52
C PRO A 537 8.31 16.40 16.39
N LEU A 538 8.03 16.88 15.17
CA LEU A 538 7.56 18.25 14.91
C LEU A 538 6.05 18.40 15.08
N TYR A 539 5.31 17.32 15.29
CA TYR A 539 3.87 17.37 15.44
C TYR A 539 3.48 18.07 16.74
N VAL A 540 2.67 19.11 16.61
CA VAL A 540 2.10 19.83 17.74
C VAL A 540 0.62 19.51 17.85
N GLU A 541 0.28 18.65 18.81
CA GLU A 541 -1.13 18.40 19.14
C GLU A 541 -1.72 19.71 19.68
N LYS A 542 -2.75 20.23 19.01
CA LYS A 542 -3.44 21.42 19.51
C LYS A 542 -4.12 21.05 20.85
N PRO A 543 -3.94 21.85 21.91
CA PRO A 543 -4.61 21.58 23.18
C PRO A 543 -6.12 21.52 22.94
N LYS A 544 -6.75 20.44 23.40
CA LYS A 544 -8.21 20.32 23.41
C LYS A 544 -8.74 21.47 24.24
N LEU A 545 -9.50 22.38 23.64
CA LEU A 545 -10.18 23.46 24.36
C LEU A 545 -11.08 22.83 25.42
N ASP A 546 -10.62 22.93 26.67
CA ASP A 546 -11.32 22.40 27.81
C ASP A 546 -12.69 23.08 27.92
N LYS A 547 -13.76 22.31 28.17
CA LYS A 547 -15.16 22.79 28.17
C LYS A 547 -15.48 23.78 29.31
N GLY A 548 -14.49 24.40 29.94
CA GLY A 548 -14.61 25.21 31.16
C GLY A 548 -14.51 26.74 31.03
N GLN A 549 -14.08 27.31 29.89
CA GLN A 549 -13.90 28.77 29.80
C GLN A 549 -14.59 29.38 28.58
N ARG A 550 -15.90 29.59 28.68
CA ARG A 550 -16.58 30.64 27.91
C ARG A 550 -16.53 31.94 28.70
N LYS A 551 -15.56 32.81 28.41
CA LYS A 551 -15.75 34.27 28.50
C LYS A 551 -15.01 34.99 27.38
N GLY A 552 -15.82 35.58 26.49
CA GLY A 552 -15.57 36.79 25.71
C GLY A 552 -14.17 37.00 25.14
N THR A 553 -13.97 36.57 23.90
CA THR A 553 -13.23 37.34 22.89
C THR A 553 -13.53 36.73 21.53
N HIS A 554 -14.00 37.57 20.60
CA HIS A 554 -14.11 37.23 19.18
C HIS A 554 -12.70 37.03 18.61
N LEU A 555 -12.10 35.86 18.83
CA LEU A 555 -10.99 35.39 18.02
C LEU A 555 -11.59 34.67 16.81
N LYS A 556 -11.32 35.18 15.61
CA LYS A 556 -11.48 34.43 14.36
C LYS A 556 -10.69 33.13 14.50
N VAL A 557 -11.39 32.02 14.74
CA VAL A 557 -10.79 30.69 14.72
C VAL A 557 -10.47 30.38 13.26
N ARG A 558 -9.24 30.70 12.82
CA ARG A 558 -8.68 30.13 11.59
C ARG A 558 -8.38 28.66 11.88
N HIS A 559 -9.32 27.78 11.59
CA HIS A 559 -8.99 26.37 11.39
C HIS A 559 -8.09 26.32 10.15
N ALA A 560 -6.86 25.82 10.34
CA ALA A 560 -5.88 25.74 9.26
C ALA A 560 -6.25 24.55 8.37
N CYS A 561 -7.18 24.79 7.45
CA CYS A 561 -7.33 24.01 6.24
C CYS A 561 -6.00 24.11 5.48
N LEU A 562 -5.42 22.97 5.11
CA LEU A 562 -4.17 22.98 4.32
C LEU A 562 -4.38 23.66 2.95
N GLY A 563 -5.64 23.79 2.49
CA GLY A 563 -6.01 24.41 1.22
C GLY A 563 -5.90 25.94 1.13
N THR A 564 -5.75 26.70 2.23
CA THR A 564 -5.82 28.18 2.13
C THR A 564 -4.52 28.87 1.67
N HIS A 565 -3.44 28.11 1.45
CA HIS A 565 -2.12 28.65 1.08
C HIS A 565 -1.41 27.79 0.02
N PHE A 566 -2.03 27.56 -1.13
CA PHE A 566 -1.30 27.15 -2.34
C PHE A 566 -1.01 28.40 -3.18
N PRO A 567 0.26 28.77 -3.45
CA PRO A 567 0.54 29.80 -4.43
C PRO A 567 0.06 29.31 -5.81
N SER A 568 -0.67 30.20 -6.48
CA SER A 568 -1.18 30.09 -7.85
C SER A 568 -0.11 29.75 -8.88
#